data_AF-A0A330M0Y4-F1
#
_entry.id   AF-A0A330M0Y4-F1
#
_cell.length_a   1.000
_cell.length_b   1.000
_cell.length_c   1.000
_cell.angle_alpha   90.00
_cell.angle_beta   90.00
_cell.angle_gamma   90.00
#
_symmetry.space_group_name_H-M   'P 1'
#
loop_
_entity.id
_entity.type
_entity.pdbx_description
1 polymer ?
#
loop_
_entity_poly.entity_id
_entity_poly.type
_entity_poly.pdbx_seq_one_letter_code
_entity_poly.pdbx_strand_id
1 'polypeptide(L)'
;MQKGLFNDSKKMLRKYSAGDKIPSKAYLKRLKADYDFGAFSAGYFTYALADKIRLINKVKQQLGAHLEFDPYPEQQSRNENSKTNRAEKLNSYPVSRDFILINSINGLKINKQLIATSPLSSLGLSVKADDIDTVEHPYIVLVENLTLMANLARLILPEPLKDALWLYRGDVKPSQQTGMAYQFFRRWKDNPCYKLVCFSDLDPKGIEIAYTSEADYWLSPADCEAAIAIDLQGIEQEWHKQTESRLYLYRQQQLPAQCQLAFSLMNEQHITLKQEHMLSHNLKLQLFSLKQKGSVNGCYADQI
;
A
#
# COMPACT_ATOMS: atom_id res chain seq x y z
N MET A 1 -2.67 -5.41 -24.51
CA MET A 1 -1.48 -4.61 -24.10
C MET A 1 -1.48 -4.39 -22.60
N GLN A 2 -0.34 -4.42 -21.90
CA GLN A 2 -0.29 -4.20 -20.43
C GLN A 2 -0.40 -2.71 -20.07
N LYS A 3 -0.96 -2.37 -18.90
CA LYS A 3 -1.22 -0.99 -18.42
C LYS A 3 -0.01 -0.05 -18.53
N GLY A 4 1.18 -0.49 -18.09
CA GLY A 4 2.41 0.30 -18.20
C GLY A 4 2.77 0.64 -19.64
N LEU A 5 2.79 -0.38 -20.51
CA LEU A 5 3.07 -0.21 -21.94
C LEU A 5 2.00 0.64 -22.64
N PHE A 6 0.73 0.51 -22.27
CA PHE A 6 -0.37 1.34 -22.77
C PHE A 6 -0.17 2.81 -22.41
N ASN A 7 0.11 3.11 -21.14
CA ASN A 7 0.32 4.47 -20.66
C ASN A 7 1.56 5.12 -21.30
N ASP A 8 2.66 4.37 -21.43
CA ASP A 8 3.88 4.86 -22.08
C ASP A 8 3.65 5.11 -23.57
N SER A 9 2.92 4.22 -24.25
CA SER A 9 2.55 4.38 -25.66
C SER A 9 1.63 5.58 -25.87
N LYS A 10 0.63 5.76 -25.00
CA LYS A 10 -0.29 6.91 -25.02
C LYS A 10 0.47 8.23 -24.83
N LYS A 11 1.40 8.28 -23.87
CA LYS A 11 2.28 9.46 -23.67
C LYS A 11 3.16 9.73 -24.88
N MET A 12 3.71 8.68 -25.49
CA MET A 12 4.57 8.79 -26.67
C MET A 12 3.81 9.34 -27.87
N LEU A 13 2.63 8.78 -28.19
CA LEU A 13 1.81 9.22 -29.33
C LEU A 13 1.27 10.65 -29.18
N ARG A 14 1.10 11.14 -27.95
CA ARG A 14 0.73 12.54 -27.67
C ARG A 14 1.91 13.50 -27.81
N LYS A 15 3.13 13.02 -27.59
CA LYS A 15 4.34 13.85 -27.58
C LYS A 15 5.02 13.92 -28.94
N TYR A 16 4.98 12.85 -29.71
CA TYR A 16 5.72 12.72 -30.97
C TYR A 16 4.79 12.34 -32.12
N SER A 17 4.96 12.99 -33.26
CA SER A 17 4.27 12.71 -34.52
C SER A 17 4.97 11.60 -35.32
N ALA A 18 4.28 11.06 -36.32
CA ALA A 18 4.87 10.07 -37.21
C ALA A 18 6.07 10.67 -37.94
N GLY A 19 7.18 9.94 -38.00
CA GLY A 19 8.46 10.41 -38.56
C GLY A 19 9.38 11.15 -37.57
N ASP A 20 8.90 11.52 -36.37
CA ASP A 20 9.75 12.16 -35.37
C ASP A 20 10.85 11.22 -34.85
N LYS A 21 12.01 11.79 -34.53
CA LYS A 21 13.12 11.08 -33.88
C LYS A 21 12.86 10.94 -32.38
N ILE A 22 12.54 9.72 -31.94
CA ILE A 22 12.27 9.42 -30.54
C ILE A 22 13.53 8.80 -29.90
N PRO A 23 14.01 9.32 -28.76
CA PRO A 23 15.14 8.70 -28.05
C PRO A 23 14.83 7.26 -27.67
N SER A 24 15.81 6.37 -27.82
CA SER A 24 15.68 4.95 -27.51
C SER A 24 15.30 4.73 -26.04
N LYS A 25 14.23 3.95 -25.81
CA LYS A 25 13.72 3.61 -24.47
C LYS A 25 13.34 2.13 -24.43
N ALA A 26 13.40 1.53 -23.25
CA ALA A 26 13.12 0.10 -23.06
C ALA A 26 11.72 -0.32 -23.54
N TYR A 27 10.69 0.51 -23.34
CA TYR A 27 9.34 0.19 -23.80
C TYR A 27 9.18 0.23 -25.34
N LEU A 28 10.03 0.99 -26.06
CA LEU A 28 9.99 1.05 -27.53
C LEU A 28 10.48 -0.26 -28.15
N LYS A 29 11.47 -0.90 -27.52
CA LYS A 29 11.92 -2.25 -27.90
C LYS A 29 10.78 -3.27 -27.76
N ARG A 30 9.99 -3.15 -26.69
CA ARG A 30 8.80 -3.99 -26.46
C ARG A 30 7.69 -3.71 -27.46
N LEU A 31 7.45 -2.44 -27.81
CA LEU A 31 6.49 -2.08 -28.86
C LEU A 31 6.88 -2.68 -30.22
N LYS A 32 8.16 -2.65 -30.58
CA LYS A 32 8.64 -3.32 -31.79
C LYS A 32 8.47 -4.83 -31.73
N ALA A 33 8.85 -5.46 -30.63
CA ALA A 33 8.81 -6.93 -30.51
C ALA A 33 7.38 -7.48 -30.45
N ASP A 34 6.51 -6.88 -29.65
CA ASP A 34 5.19 -7.44 -29.32
C ASP A 34 4.07 -6.94 -30.27
N TYR A 35 4.26 -5.76 -30.87
CA TYR A 35 3.26 -5.09 -31.70
C TYR A 35 3.74 -4.76 -33.12
N ASP A 36 4.97 -5.13 -33.45
CA ASP A 36 5.62 -4.77 -34.71
C ASP A 36 5.51 -3.26 -35.00
N PHE A 37 5.65 -2.43 -33.98
CA PHE A 37 5.45 -0.98 -34.10
C PHE A 37 6.80 -0.26 -34.29
N GLY A 38 6.87 0.59 -35.32
CA GLY A 38 8.01 1.46 -35.64
C GLY A 38 9.30 0.73 -36.01
N ALA A 39 10.42 1.46 -36.02
CA ALA A 39 11.74 0.93 -36.32
C ALA A 39 12.84 1.74 -35.60
N PHE A 40 13.99 1.11 -35.37
CA PHE A 40 15.20 1.79 -34.90
C PHE A 40 16.09 2.12 -36.10
N SER A 41 16.48 3.39 -36.23
CA SER A 41 17.40 3.87 -37.26
C SER A 41 18.31 4.96 -36.70
N ALA A 42 19.62 4.85 -36.96
CA ALA A 42 20.63 5.82 -36.55
C ALA A 42 20.57 6.24 -35.06
N GLY A 43 20.28 5.29 -34.16
CA GLY A 43 20.21 5.52 -32.71
C GLY A 43 18.88 6.08 -32.18
N TYR A 44 17.93 6.38 -33.07
CA TYR A 44 16.59 6.85 -32.73
C TYR A 44 15.53 5.83 -33.12
N PHE A 45 14.37 5.93 -32.49
CA PHE A 45 13.18 5.19 -32.87
C PHE A 45 12.26 6.11 -33.66
N THR A 46 11.71 5.62 -34.76
CA THR A 46 10.72 6.33 -35.58
C THR A 46 9.54 5.41 -35.85
N TYR A 47 8.37 5.98 -36.18
CA TYR A 47 7.21 5.19 -36.56
C TYR A 47 6.48 5.86 -37.74
N ALA A 48 5.85 5.06 -38.60
CA ALA A 48 5.01 5.53 -39.68
C ALA A 48 3.55 5.66 -39.23
N LEU A 49 2.76 6.47 -39.93
CA LEU A 49 1.33 6.63 -39.63
C LEU A 49 0.58 5.28 -39.68
N ALA A 50 0.97 4.39 -40.60
CA ALA A 50 0.42 3.04 -40.70
C ALA A 50 0.67 2.20 -39.42
N ASP A 51 1.83 2.37 -38.78
CA ASP A 51 2.16 1.69 -37.52
C ASP A 51 1.25 2.17 -36.40
N LYS A 52 0.99 3.48 -36.34
CA LYS A 52 0.09 4.10 -35.36
C LYS A 52 -1.33 3.55 -35.50
N ILE A 53 -1.86 3.54 -36.72
CA ILE A 53 -3.20 2.99 -37.00
C ILE A 53 -3.27 1.51 -36.61
N ARG A 54 -2.26 0.71 -36.99
CA ARG A 54 -2.18 -0.72 -36.65
C ARG A 54 -2.15 -0.95 -35.14
N LEU A 55 -1.37 -0.15 -34.41
CA LEU A 55 -1.26 -0.24 -32.95
C LEU A 55 -2.60 0.11 -32.28
N ILE A 56 -3.25 1.21 -32.70
CA ILE A 56 -4.55 1.63 -32.17
C ILE A 56 -5.60 0.54 -32.40
N ASN A 57 -5.69 -0.02 -33.62
CA ASN A 57 -6.64 -1.08 -33.94
C ASN A 57 -6.39 -2.35 -33.12
N LYS A 58 -5.12 -2.76 -32.96
CA LYS A 58 -4.75 -3.91 -32.14
C LYS A 58 -5.08 -3.69 -30.67
N VAL A 59 -4.87 -2.49 -30.16
CA VAL A 59 -5.24 -2.12 -28.78
C VAL A 59 -6.76 -2.10 -28.59
N LYS A 60 -7.51 -1.52 -29.54
CA LYS A 60 -8.97 -1.50 -29.53
C LYS A 60 -9.55 -2.91 -29.55
N GLN A 61 -9.00 -3.81 -30.38
CA GLN A 61 -9.41 -5.21 -30.42
C GLN A 61 -9.08 -5.97 -29.12
N GLN A 62 -7.92 -5.71 -28.50
CA GLN A 62 -7.46 -6.42 -27.31
C GLN A 62 -8.11 -5.94 -26.00
N LEU A 63 -8.43 -4.66 -25.92
CA LEU A 63 -8.80 -3.99 -24.67
C LEU A 63 -10.14 -3.25 -24.75
N GLY A 64 -10.78 -3.18 -25.93
CA GLY A 64 -12.00 -2.38 -26.11
C GLY A 64 -11.79 -0.87 -25.96
N ALA A 65 -10.53 -0.41 -25.87
CA ALA A 65 -10.18 0.98 -25.56
C ALA A 65 -9.36 1.62 -26.69
N HIS A 66 -9.61 2.90 -26.97
CA HIS A 66 -8.85 3.70 -27.91
C HIS A 66 -7.58 4.26 -27.25
N LEU A 67 -6.41 3.83 -27.74
CA LEU A 67 -5.10 4.11 -27.12
C LEU A 67 -4.82 5.60 -26.83
N GLU A 68 -5.26 6.52 -27.69
CA GLU A 68 -4.96 7.95 -27.54
C GLU A 68 -5.91 8.72 -26.62
N PHE A 69 -7.16 8.24 -26.51
CA PHE A 69 -8.26 8.98 -25.90
C PHE A 69 -8.66 8.33 -24.58
N ASP A 70 -8.87 7.02 -24.59
CA ASP A 70 -9.47 6.32 -23.46
C ASP A 70 -8.44 6.00 -22.36
N PRO A 71 -8.85 6.01 -21.08
CA PRO A 71 -8.03 5.42 -20.03
C PRO A 71 -7.81 3.93 -20.28
N TYR A 72 -6.77 3.35 -19.68
CA TYR A 72 -6.64 1.89 -19.69
C TYR A 72 -7.87 1.29 -19.00
N PRO A 73 -8.59 0.35 -19.62
CA PRO A 73 -9.84 -0.17 -19.09
C PRO A 73 -9.62 -0.80 -17.72
N GLU A 74 -10.56 -0.55 -16.80
CA GLU A 74 -10.59 -1.23 -15.50
C GLU A 74 -10.85 -2.72 -15.73
N GLN A 75 -10.00 -3.58 -15.18
CA GLN A 75 -9.91 -4.99 -15.59
C GLN A 75 -10.93 -5.85 -14.83
N GLN A 76 -11.72 -6.62 -15.59
CA GLN A 76 -12.67 -7.63 -15.11
C GLN A 76 -11.99 -8.88 -14.52
N SER A 77 -12.72 -9.62 -13.68
CA SER A 77 -12.19 -10.76 -12.93
C SER A 77 -11.85 -11.96 -13.84
N ARG A 78 -10.90 -12.81 -13.41
CA ARG A 78 -10.48 -14.01 -14.16
C ARG A 78 -11.64 -14.96 -14.52
N ASN A 79 -12.66 -15.03 -13.68
CA ASN A 79 -13.83 -15.91 -13.87
C ASN A 79 -14.73 -15.46 -15.03
N GLU A 80 -14.67 -14.18 -15.43
CA GLU A 80 -15.41 -13.69 -16.58
C GLU A 80 -14.66 -13.98 -17.90
N ASN A 81 -13.32 -14.01 -17.85
CA ASN A 81 -12.46 -14.34 -18.99
C ASN A 81 -12.42 -15.84 -19.33
N SER A 82 -12.60 -16.74 -18.34
CA SER A 82 -12.61 -18.20 -18.59
C SER A 82 -13.83 -18.67 -19.39
N LYS A 83 -14.89 -17.85 -19.47
CA LYS A 83 -16.08 -18.15 -20.30
C LYS A 83 -15.82 -18.06 -21.80
N THR A 84 -14.77 -17.36 -22.26
CA THR A 84 -14.65 -16.97 -23.67
C THR A 84 -13.27 -17.22 -24.31
N ASN A 85 -12.19 -17.47 -23.55
CA ASN A 85 -10.84 -17.59 -24.11
C ASN A 85 -10.04 -18.79 -23.58
N ARG A 86 -9.44 -19.58 -24.48
CA ARG A 86 -8.56 -20.73 -24.16
C ARG A 86 -7.20 -20.33 -23.57
N ALA A 87 -6.82 -19.05 -23.66
CA ALA A 87 -5.58 -18.53 -23.10
C ALA A 87 -5.85 -17.80 -21.78
N GLU A 88 -6.11 -18.56 -20.71
CA GLU A 88 -6.47 -18.06 -19.37
C GLU A 88 -5.48 -17.06 -18.76
N LYS A 89 -4.26 -16.94 -19.29
CA LYS A 89 -3.18 -16.06 -18.81
C LYS A 89 -3.11 -14.70 -19.52
N LEU A 90 -3.88 -14.48 -20.58
CA LEU A 90 -4.02 -13.18 -21.22
C LEU A 90 -5.14 -12.40 -20.53
N ASN A 91 -4.84 -11.19 -20.06
CA ASN A 91 -5.77 -10.29 -19.35
C ASN A 91 -6.31 -10.78 -18.00
N SER A 92 -5.53 -11.52 -17.21
CA SER A 92 -6.03 -12.10 -15.98
C SER A 92 -5.04 -11.90 -14.82
N TYR A 93 -5.47 -11.23 -13.75
CA TYR A 93 -4.67 -11.02 -12.53
C TYR A 93 -4.34 -12.36 -11.86
N PRO A 94 -3.08 -12.65 -11.47
CA PRO A 94 -2.80 -13.73 -10.52
C PRO A 94 -3.88 -13.74 -9.43
N VAL A 95 -4.58 -14.86 -9.22
CA VAL A 95 -5.69 -15.00 -8.25
C VAL A 95 -5.30 -14.44 -6.89
N SER A 96 -4.01 -14.49 -6.53
CA SER A 96 -3.40 -13.90 -5.33
C SER A 96 -3.46 -12.36 -5.20
N ARG A 97 -3.99 -11.62 -6.18
CA ARG A 97 -4.04 -10.15 -6.15
C ARG A 97 -5.27 -9.57 -5.46
N ASP A 98 -6.31 -10.38 -5.31
CA ASP A 98 -7.55 -9.94 -4.66
C ASP A 98 -7.61 -10.37 -3.19
N PHE A 99 -6.61 -11.14 -2.74
CA PHE A 99 -6.55 -11.67 -1.38
C PHE A 99 -5.79 -10.74 -0.44
N ILE A 100 -6.35 -10.58 0.75
CA ILE A 100 -5.73 -9.95 1.90
C ILE A 100 -5.57 -10.98 3.01
N LEU A 101 -4.63 -10.71 3.92
CA LEU A 101 -4.46 -11.52 5.13
C LEU A 101 -4.96 -10.71 6.32
N ILE A 102 -5.97 -11.25 7.00
CA ILE A 102 -6.62 -10.62 8.14
C ILE A 102 -6.52 -11.51 9.39
N ASN A 103 -6.50 -10.89 10.56
CA ASN A 103 -6.51 -11.57 11.85
C ASN A 103 -7.22 -10.75 12.94
N SER A 104 -7.49 -11.36 14.08
CA SER A 104 -8.04 -10.72 15.27
C SER A 104 -7.68 -11.56 16.49
N ILE A 105 -7.54 -10.92 17.66
CA ILE A 105 -7.20 -11.60 18.91
C ILE A 105 -8.39 -12.48 19.38
N ASN A 106 -9.61 -11.94 19.29
CA ASN A 106 -10.81 -12.54 19.87
C ASN A 106 -11.80 -13.07 18.82
N GLY A 107 -11.30 -13.43 17.64
CA GLY A 107 -12.12 -13.85 16.50
C GLY A 107 -12.41 -12.72 15.52
N LEU A 108 -12.60 -13.09 14.26
CA LEU A 108 -12.89 -12.17 13.17
C LEU A 108 -14.40 -11.91 13.13
N LYS A 109 -14.80 -10.64 13.21
CA LYS A 109 -16.17 -10.17 13.09
C LYS A 109 -16.31 -9.42 11.76
N ILE A 110 -16.72 -10.16 10.74
CA ILE A 110 -16.90 -9.66 9.37
C ILE A 110 -18.20 -10.20 8.79
N ASN A 111 -18.86 -9.45 7.91
CA ASN A 111 -20.11 -9.83 7.25
C ASN A 111 -21.21 -10.26 8.24
N LYS A 112 -21.25 -9.63 9.43
CA LYS A 112 -22.17 -9.98 10.53
C LYS A 112 -21.98 -11.40 11.08
N GLN A 113 -20.83 -12.01 10.82
CA GLN A 113 -20.46 -13.33 11.30
C GLN A 113 -19.26 -13.24 12.25
N LEU A 114 -19.28 -14.08 13.28
CA LEU A 114 -18.11 -14.33 14.12
C LEU A 114 -17.41 -15.61 13.66
N ILE A 115 -16.19 -15.46 13.16
CA ILE A 115 -15.29 -16.56 12.82
C ILE A 115 -14.30 -16.71 13.96
N ALA A 116 -14.42 -17.80 14.72
CA ALA A 116 -13.52 -18.09 15.83
C ALA A 116 -12.06 -18.23 15.35
N THR A 117 -11.12 -17.80 16.18
CA THR A 117 -9.69 -18.03 15.93
C THR A 117 -9.40 -19.52 15.96
N SER A 118 -8.67 -20.01 14.95
CA SER A 118 -8.22 -21.40 14.94
C SER A 118 -7.08 -21.56 15.95
N PRO A 119 -7.11 -22.60 16.81
CA PRO A 119 -6.00 -22.90 17.70
C PRO A 119 -4.73 -23.36 16.94
N LEU A 120 -4.85 -23.66 15.64
CA LEU A 120 -3.77 -24.17 14.79
C LEU A 120 -3.22 -23.13 13.80
N SER A 121 -3.97 -22.06 13.51
CA SER A 121 -3.52 -20.98 12.62
C SER A 121 -3.28 -19.71 13.43
N SER A 122 -2.01 -19.40 13.67
CA SER A 122 -1.64 -18.15 14.33
C SER A 122 -1.66 -16.94 13.37
N LEU A 123 -1.46 -17.16 12.07
CA LEU A 123 -1.29 -16.10 11.07
C LEU A 123 -2.58 -15.39 10.65
N GLY A 124 -3.74 -15.97 10.96
CA GLY A 124 -5.05 -15.46 10.55
C GLY A 124 -5.63 -16.18 9.32
N LEU A 125 -6.46 -15.46 8.58
CA LEU A 125 -7.23 -15.96 7.44
C LEU A 125 -6.91 -15.16 6.17
N SER A 126 -6.59 -15.86 5.07
CA SER A 126 -6.48 -15.23 3.76
C SER A 126 -7.84 -15.26 3.07
N VAL A 127 -8.35 -14.07 2.72
CA VAL A 127 -9.69 -13.88 2.14
C VAL A 127 -9.63 -12.91 0.99
N LYS A 128 -10.56 -13.02 0.05
CA LYS A 128 -10.72 -12.03 -1.00
C LYS A 128 -11.29 -10.74 -0.39
N ALA A 129 -10.66 -9.60 -0.67
CA ALA A 129 -11.04 -8.31 -0.10
C ALA A 129 -12.49 -7.91 -0.45
N ASP A 130 -12.92 -8.20 -1.68
CA ASP A 130 -14.26 -7.91 -2.18
C ASP A 130 -15.35 -8.76 -1.53
N ASP A 131 -15.00 -9.89 -0.92
CA ASP A 131 -15.97 -10.76 -0.26
C ASP A 131 -16.31 -10.26 1.16
N ILE A 132 -15.63 -9.20 1.65
CA ILE A 132 -15.95 -8.54 2.91
C ILE A 132 -16.78 -7.29 2.61
N ASP A 133 -18.07 -7.35 2.93
CA ASP A 133 -19.03 -6.26 2.81
C ASP A 133 -19.09 -5.40 4.09
N THR A 134 -19.01 -6.04 5.26
CA THR A 134 -19.05 -5.34 6.55
C THR A 134 -17.95 -5.81 7.48
N VAL A 135 -17.48 -4.89 8.33
CA VAL A 135 -16.55 -5.15 9.42
C VAL A 135 -17.23 -4.71 10.71
N GLU A 136 -17.33 -5.58 11.70
CA GLU A 136 -17.92 -5.26 13.00
C GLU A 136 -16.87 -4.96 14.07
N HIS A 137 -15.60 -4.83 13.66
CA HIS A 137 -14.52 -4.30 14.49
C HIS A 137 -14.47 -2.76 14.38
N PRO A 138 -14.41 -2.02 15.50
CA PRO A 138 -14.34 -0.55 15.48
C PRO A 138 -12.99 -0.02 15.00
N TYR A 139 -11.93 -0.82 15.10
CA TYR A 139 -10.59 -0.48 14.64
C TYR A 139 -10.13 -1.44 13.55
N ILE A 140 -9.53 -0.88 12.50
CA ILE A 140 -8.83 -1.64 11.47
C ILE A 140 -7.37 -1.23 11.55
N VAL A 141 -6.48 -2.20 11.80
CA VAL A 141 -5.04 -1.98 12.01
C VAL A 141 -4.26 -2.53 10.84
N LEU A 142 -3.64 -1.67 10.05
CA LEU A 142 -2.69 -2.06 9.00
C LEU A 142 -1.33 -2.33 9.66
N VAL A 143 -0.82 -3.55 9.56
CA VAL A 143 0.45 -3.98 10.15
C VAL A 143 1.48 -4.34 9.09
N GLU A 144 2.73 -3.95 9.33
CA GLU A 144 3.84 -4.21 8.43
C GLU A 144 4.38 -5.63 8.50
N ASN A 145 4.45 -6.20 9.69
CA ASN A 145 5.20 -7.42 9.90
C ASN A 145 4.31 -8.67 10.04
N LEU A 146 4.62 -9.71 9.26
CA LEU A 146 3.87 -10.98 9.30
C LEU A 146 4.09 -11.74 10.62
N THR A 147 5.26 -11.62 11.24
CA THR A 147 5.56 -12.22 12.55
C THR A 147 4.63 -11.68 13.63
N LEU A 148 4.26 -10.40 13.54
CA LEU A 148 3.30 -9.81 14.47
C LEU A 148 1.90 -10.37 14.29
N MET A 149 1.46 -10.63 13.06
CA MET A 149 0.17 -11.27 12.81
C MET A 149 0.04 -12.60 13.55
N ALA A 150 1.13 -13.35 13.68
CA ALA A 150 1.16 -14.61 14.44
C ALA A 150 1.18 -14.44 15.97
N ASN A 151 1.46 -13.24 16.48
CA ASN A 151 1.76 -13.00 17.90
C ASN A 151 0.95 -11.83 18.49
N LEU A 152 -0.19 -11.47 17.88
CA LEU A 152 -0.99 -10.32 18.30
C LEU A 152 -1.37 -10.35 19.80
N ALA A 153 -1.70 -11.53 20.33
CA ALA A 153 -2.08 -11.70 21.73
C ALA A 153 -0.94 -11.43 22.74
N ARG A 154 0.32 -11.36 22.28
CA ARG A 154 1.49 -11.06 23.12
C ARG A 154 1.82 -9.58 23.17
N LEU A 155 1.22 -8.75 22.32
CA LEU A 155 1.44 -7.31 22.33
C LEU A 155 0.76 -6.67 23.54
N ILE A 156 1.42 -5.71 24.18
CA ILE A 156 0.81 -4.87 25.21
C ILE A 156 0.03 -3.74 24.52
N LEU A 157 -1.21 -4.03 24.15
CA LEU A 157 -2.08 -3.15 23.38
C LEU A 157 -2.96 -2.24 24.25
N PRO A 158 -3.35 -1.05 23.75
CA PRO A 158 -4.44 -0.29 24.35
C PRO A 158 -5.76 -1.06 24.21
N GLU A 159 -6.63 -0.95 25.22
CA GLU A 159 -7.87 -1.74 25.33
C GLU A 159 -8.72 -1.78 24.04
N PRO A 160 -8.93 -0.65 23.31
CA PRO A 160 -9.76 -0.67 22.11
C PRO A 160 -9.23 -1.57 20.98
N LEU A 161 -7.92 -1.86 20.96
CA LEU A 161 -7.31 -2.71 19.92
C LEU A 161 -7.39 -4.20 20.21
N LYS A 162 -7.89 -4.61 21.39
CA LYS A 162 -8.18 -6.02 21.67
C LYS A 162 -9.33 -6.57 20.82
N ASP A 163 -10.15 -5.70 20.25
CA ASP A 163 -11.23 -6.04 19.31
C ASP A 163 -11.02 -5.39 17.93
N ALA A 164 -9.76 -5.30 17.49
CA ALA A 164 -9.43 -4.77 16.17
C ALA A 164 -9.37 -5.86 15.09
N LEU A 165 -9.70 -5.47 13.85
CA LEU A 165 -9.35 -6.21 12.64
C LEU A 165 -7.91 -5.89 12.26
N TRP A 166 -7.02 -6.86 12.32
CA TRP A 166 -5.63 -6.72 11.91
C TRP A 166 -5.49 -7.10 10.44
N LEU A 167 -4.83 -6.26 9.67
CA LEU A 167 -4.64 -6.39 8.24
C LEU A 167 -3.15 -6.33 7.91
N TYR A 168 -2.60 -7.41 7.39
CA TYR A 168 -1.22 -7.43 6.95
C TYR A 168 -1.06 -6.69 5.62
N ARG A 169 -0.13 -5.74 5.56
CA ARG A 169 0.09 -4.91 4.35
C ARG A 169 0.71 -5.67 3.17
N GLY A 170 1.31 -6.84 3.41
CA GLY A 170 2.04 -7.63 2.42
C GLY A 170 3.53 -7.30 2.34
N ASP A 171 4.33 -8.25 1.87
CA ASP A 171 5.74 -8.02 1.58
C ASP A 171 5.91 -7.15 0.34
N VAL A 172 6.84 -6.19 0.40
CA VAL A 172 7.30 -5.45 -0.79
C VAL A 172 8.25 -6.35 -1.58
N LYS A 173 7.71 -7.29 -2.37
CA LYS A 173 8.48 -8.09 -3.32
C LYS A 173 8.25 -7.60 -4.75
N PRO A 174 9.23 -7.66 -5.66
CA PRO A 174 9.07 -7.26 -7.06
C PRO A 174 7.87 -7.91 -7.78
N SER A 175 7.41 -9.07 -7.29
CA SER A 175 6.29 -9.85 -7.82
C SER A 175 4.97 -9.72 -7.05
N GLN A 176 4.98 -9.17 -5.83
CA GLN A 176 3.78 -8.99 -4.97
C GLN A 176 3.53 -7.50 -4.74
N GLN A 177 2.40 -7.01 -5.22
CA GLN A 177 1.98 -5.63 -4.94
C GLN A 177 1.18 -5.61 -3.64
N THR A 178 1.62 -4.80 -2.68
CA THR A 178 0.93 -4.49 -1.41
C THR A 178 -0.38 -3.70 -1.61
N GLY A 179 -0.70 -3.30 -2.84
CA GLY A 179 -1.79 -2.38 -3.15
C GLY A 179 -3.17 -2.79 -2.65
N MET A 180 -3.49 -4.10 -2.62
CA MET A 180 -4.83 -4.57 -2.22
C MET A 180 -5.11 -4.36 -0.73
N ALA A 181 -4.12 -4.63 0.14
CA ALA A 181 -4.28 -4.36 1.57
C ALA A 181 -4.52 -2.87 1.84
N TYR A 182 -3.74 -1.99 1.20
CA TYR A 182 -3.95 -0.55 1.32
C TYR A 182 -5.29 -0.07 0.73
N GLN A 183 -5.75 -0.67 -0.38
CA GLN A 183 -7.06 -0.36 -0.96
C GLN A 183 -8.19 -0.78 -0.02
N PHE A 184 -8.15 -2.01 0.51
CA PHE A 184 -9.09 -2.49 1.50
C PHE A 184 -9.09 -1.60 2.75
N PHE A 185 -7.91 -1.23 3.26
CA PHE A 185 -7.76 -0.37 4.42
C PHE A 185 -8.44 0.99 4.21
N ARG A 186 -8.15 1.66 3.09
CA ARG A 186 -8.71 2.99 2.77
C ARG A 186 -10.19 2.97 2.42
N ARG A 187 -10.75 1.83 1.99
CA ARG A 187 -12.18 1.69 1.69
C ARG A 187 -13.09 2.14 2.85
N TRP A 188 -12.60 2.06 4.08
CA TRP A 188 -13.36 2.37 5.29
C TRP A 188 -13.16 3.80 5.81
N LYS A 189 -12.27 4.59 5.21
CA LYS A 189 -11.80 5.88 5.72
C LYS A 189 -12.92 6.90 5.95
N ASP A 190 -13.87 6.98 5.03
CA ASP A 190 -14.93 8.00 5.09
C ASP A 190 -16.11 7.60 5.99
N ASN A 191 -16.09 6.39 6.56
CA ASN A 191 -17.10 5.93 7.48
C ASN A 191 -16.66 6.21 8.93
N PRO A 192 -17.38 7.09 9.67
CA PRO A 192 -16.97 7.54 11.00
C PRO A 192 -17.01 6.44 12.07
N CYS A 193 -17.71 5.33 11.81
CA CYS A 193 -17.77 4.16 12.69
C CYS A 193 -16.44 3.41 12.79
N TYR A 194 -15.53 3.59 11.81
CA TYR A 194 -14.23 2.94 11.79
C TYR A 194 -13.12 3.91 12.15
N LYS A 195 -12.11 3.40 12.84
CA LYS A 195 -10.83 4.08 13.09
C LYS A 195 -9.72 3.30 12.42
N LEU A 196 -9.02 3.98 11.51
CA LEU A 196 -7.91 3.41 10.77
C LEU A 196 -6.61 3.62 11.55
N VAL A 197 -5.87 2.54 11.80
CA VAL A 197 -4.63 2.57 12.57
C VAL A 197 -3.51 1.99 11.73
N CYS A 198 -2.38 2.69 11.64
CA CYS A 198 -1.15 2.12 11.10
C CYS A 198 -0.27 1.64 12.24
N PHE A 199 0.15 0.38 12.21
CA PHE A 199 1.22 -0.14 13.04
C PHE A 199 2.43 -0.47 12.17
N SER A 200 3.49 0.33 12.31
CA SER A 200 4.74 0.19 11.59
C SER A 200 5.91 0.01 12.55
N ASP A 201 7.10 -0.19 12.00
CA ASP A 201 8.35 -0.01 12.73
C ASP A 201 8.47 1.43 13.27
N LEU A 202 9.26 1.60 14.32
CA LEU A 202 9.69 2.90 14.85
C LEU A 202 10.97 3.29 14.12
N ASP A 203 10.77 3.73 12.89
CA ASP A 203 11.81 4.17 11.96
C ASP A 203 11.24 5.27 11.03
N PRO A 204 12.10 5.99 10.27
CA PRO A 204 11.61 6.99 9.32
C PRO A 204 10.60 6.45 8.30
N LYS A 205 10.80 5.22 7.80
CA LYS A 205 9.91 4.64 6.79
C LYS A 205 8.54 4.31 7.36
N GLY A 206 8.48 3.84 8.58
CA GLY A 206 7.27 3.53 9.33
C GLY A 206 6.42 4.75 9.57
N ILE A 207 7.04 5.88 9.97
CA ILE A 207 6.34 7.17 10.06
C ILE A 207 5.81 7.61 8.69
N GLU A 208 6.61 7.49 7.63
CA GLU A 208 6.16 7.78 6.26
C GLU A 208 4.96 6.89 5.85
N ILE A 209 4.99 5.60 6.18
CA ILE A 209 3.88 4.67 5.92
C ILE A 209 2.64 5.08 6.70
N ALA A 210 2.77 5.40 7.98
CA ALA A 210 1.66 5.86 8.80
C ALA A 210 0.98 7.07 8.16
N TYR A 211 1.76 8.03 7.67
CA TYR A 211 1.25 9.23 7.00
C TYR A 211 0.63 8.95 5.63
N THR A 212 1.28 8.15 4.79
CA THR A 212 0.86 7.87 3.40
C THR A 212 -0.22 6.80 3.29
N SER A 213 -0.46 6.03 4.35
CA SER A 213 -1.53 5.02 4.43
C SER A 213 -2.93 5.61 4.61
N GLU A 214 -3.02 6.90 4.95
CA GLU A 214 -4.25 7.61 5.32
C GLU A 214 -4.91 7.11 6.62
N ALA A 215 -4.10 6.58 7.56
CA ALA A 215 -4.56 6.19 8.88
C ALA A 215 -4.98 7.40 9.74
N ASP A 216 -5.95 7.20 10.64
CA ASP A 216 -6.32 8.18 11.67
C ASP A 216 -5.31 8.22 12.82
N TYR A 217 -4.71 7.07 13.14
CA TYR A 217 -3.78 6.91 14.25
C TYR A 217 -2.53 6.12 13.83
N TRP A 218 -1.44 6.39 14.53
CA TRP A 218 -0.22 5.59 14.54
C TRP A 218 -0.13 4.81 15.85
N LEU A 219 0.00 3.49 15.77
CA LEU A 219 0.30 2.64 16.92
C LEU A 219 1.82 2.55 17.06
N SER A 220 2.34 3.01 18.20
CA SER A 220 3.79 3.09 18.46
C SER A 220 4.03 2.91 19.97
N PRO A 221 5.28 2.71 20.45
CA PRO A 221 5.56 2.67 21.87
C PRO A 221 5.03 3.90 22.61
N ALA A 222 4.43 3.67 23.78
CA ALA A 222 3.93 4.73 24.65
C ALA A 222 5.08 5.63 25.13
N ASP A 223 6.25 5.03 25.33
CA ASP A 223 7.50 5.71 25.69
C ASP A 223 8.52 5.47 24.57
N CYS A 224 8.66 6.46 23.67
CA CYS A 224 9.60 6.39 22.56
C CYS A 224 11.07 6.50 23.01
N GLU A 225 11.35 7.23 24.09
CA GLU A 225 12.72 7.39 24.60
C GLU A 225 13.23 6.07 25.15
N ALA A 226 12.43 5.41 26.01
CA ALA A 226 12.75 4.08 26.52
C ALA A 226 12.85 3.04 25.41
N ALA A 227 12.04 3.15 24.36
CA ALA A 227 12.08 2.25 23.20
C ALA A 227 13.37 2.39 22.39
N ILE A 228 13.85 3.61 22.16
CA ILE A 228 15.09 3.87 21.41
C ILE A 228 16.33 3.55 22.27
N ALA A 229 16.24 3.69 23.59
CA ALA A 229 17.33 3.40 24.53
C ALA A 229 17.56 1.90 24.79
N ILE A 230 16.83 0.99 24.13
CA ILE A 230 17.04 -0.46 24.27
C ILE A 230 18.42 -0.83 23.71
N ASP A 231 19.25 -1.42 24.56
CA ASP A 231 20.57 -1.91 24.15
C ASP A 231 20.43 -3.20 23.30
N LEU A 232 20.83 -3.10 22.03
CA LEU A 232 20.78 -4.19 21.06
C LEU A 232 22.19 -4.45 20.52
N GLN A 233 22.56 -5.73 20.44
CA GLN A 233 23.83 -6.12 19.85
C GLN A 233 23.83 -6.00 18.32
N GLY A 234 24.92 -5.50 17.76
CA GLY A 234 25.11 -5.35 16.32
C GLY A 234 25.37 -3.90 15.91
N ILE A 235 25.63 -3.69 14.62
CA ILE A 235 25.78 -2.35 14.05
C ILE A 235 24.43 -1.93 13.47
N GLU A 236 23.92 -0.78 13.92
CA GLU A 236 22.73 -0.17 13.34
C GLU A 236 22.99 0.24 11.88
N GLN A 237 22.17 -0.28 10.97
CA GLN A 237 22.26 0.02 9.54
C GLN A 237 20.97 0.59 8.96
N GLU A 238 19.82 0.29 9.59
CA GLU A 238 18.53 0.62 9.02
C GLU A 238 18.30 2.13 8.97
N TRP A 239 18.70 2.85 10.02
CA TRP A 239 18.73 4.32 9.99
C TRP A 239 19.42 4.90 8.75
N HIS A 240 20.59 4.36 8.39
CA HIS A 240 21.40 4.87 7.27
C HIS A 240 20.82 4.51 5.90
N LYS A 241 20.09 3.40 5.78
CA LYS A 241 19.45 2.97 4.52
C LYS A 241 18.21 3.80 4.17
N GLN A 242 17.62 4.52 5.13
CA GLN A 242 16.34 5.22 4.96
C GLN A 242 16.46 6.70 4.56
N THR A 243 17.46 7.03 3.73
CA THR A 243 17.71 8.44 3.33
C THR A 243 16.50 9.13 2.70
N GLU A 244 15.79 8.46 1.80
CA GLU A 244 14.61 9.03 1.13
C GLU A 244 13.46 9.32 2.11
N SER A 245 13.19 8.41 3.05
CA SER A 245 12.14 8.58 4.06
C SER A 245 12.47 9.71 5.03
N ARG A 246 13.74 9.84 5.45
CA ARG A 246 14.17 10.99 6.26
C ARG A 246 13.98 12.31 5.50
N LEU A 247 14.39 12.38 4.23
CA LEU A 247 14.17 13.57 3.39
C LEU A 247 12.68 13.87 3.18
N TYR A 248 11.83 12.85 3.10
CA TYR A 248 10.39 13.03 3.06
C TYR A 248 9.85 13.66 4.36
N LEU A 249 10.28 13.16 5.52
CA LEU A 249 9.85 13.66 6.82
C LEU A 249 10.34 15.09 7.10
N TYR A 250 11.59 15.41 6.77
CA TYR A 250 12.12 16.77 6.88
C TYR A 250 11.35 17.79 6.04
N ARG A 251 10.76 17.36 4.91
CA ARG A 251 9.97 18.24 4.04
C ARG A 251 8.54 18.45 4.54
N GLN A 252 8.09 17.72 5.56
CA GLN A 252 6.78 17.93 6.15
C GLN A 252 6.80 19.19 7.02
N GLN A 253 5.92 20.15 6.74
CA GLN A 253 5.89 21.42 7.48
C GLN A 253 5.44 21.24 8.94
N GLN A 254 4.55 20.29 9.21
CA GLN A 254 4.06 19.98 10.57
C GLN A 254 3.76 18.48 10.70
N LEU A 255 4.67 17.75 11.33
CA LEU A 255 4.39 16.38 11.77
C LEU A 255 3.52 16.41 13.04
N PRO A 256 2.62 15.43 13.23
CA PRO A 256 1.96 15.23 14.51
C PRO A 256 2.99 15.11 15.64
N ALA A 257 2.66 15.62 16.83
CA ALA A 257 3.62 15.80 17.93
C ALA A 257 4.42 14.52 18.26
N GLN A 258 3.75 13.37 18.31
CA GLN A 258 4.45 12.10 18.59
C GLN A 258 5.38 11.69 17.44
N CYS A 259 4.96 11.87 16.18
CA CYS A 259 5.80 11.55 15.03
C CYS A 259 7.02 12.47 14.99
N GLN A 260 6.85 13.76 15.33
CA GLN A 260 7.95 14.69 15.46
C GLN A 260 8.91 14.28 16.58
N LEU A 261 8.40 13.93 17.77
CA LEU A 261 9.22 13.47 18.89
C LEU A 261 10.02 12.22 18.52
N ALA A 262 9.34 11.19 17.99
CA ALA A 262 9.98 9.96 17.56
C ALA A 262 11.06 10.25 16.49
N PHE A 263 10.75 11.06 15.48
CA PHE A 263 11.70 11.39 14.43
C PHE A 263 12.92 12.16 14.94
N SER A 264 12.73 13.11 15.85
CA SER A 264 13.84 13.83 16.49
C SER A 264 14.75 12.90 17.29
N LEU A 265 14.18 12.01 18.13
CA LEU A 265 14.96 11.06 18.92
C LEU A 265 15.78 10.12 18.03
N MET A 266 15.16 9.55 16.98
CA MET A 266 15.88 8.70 16.02
C MET A 266 16.97 9.48 15.28
N ASN A 267 16.73 10.76 15.00
CA ASN A 267 17.73 11.61 14.34
C ASN A 267 18.90 11.99 15.24
N GLU A 268 18.67 12.18 16.54
CA GLU A 268 19.72 12.49 17.51
C GLU A 268 20.58 11.25 17.81
N GLN A 269 19.95 10.07 17.94
CA GLN A 269 20.64 8.84 18.34
C GLN A 269 21.08 7.97 17.15
N HIS A 270 20.57 8.25 15.95
CA HIS A 270 20.76 7.44 14.74
C HIS A 270 20.33 5.98 14.90
N ILE A 271 19.29 5.73 15.69
CA ILE A 271 18.76 4.38 16.01
C ILE A 271 17.33 4.25 15.50
N THR A 272 16.97 3.05 15.07
CA THR A 272 15.60 2.64 14.74
C THR A 272 15.19 1.42 15.56
N LEU A 273 13.88 1.13 15.64
CA LEU A 273 13.38 -0.03 16.37
C LEU A 273 12.29 -0.76 15.57
N LYS A 274 12.54 -2.03 15.26
CA LYS A 274 11.58 -2.88 14.55
C LYS A 274 10.45 -3.37 15.45
N GLN A 275 9.33 -3.69 14.83
CA GLN A 275 8.14 -4.28 15.45
C GLN A 275 8.44 -5.55 16.26
N GLU A 276 9.35 -6.40 15.82
CA GLU A 276 9.74 -7.60 16.57
C GLU A 276 10.44 -7.27 17.89
N HIS A 277 11.17 -6.15 17.97
CA HIS A 277 11.74 -5.70 19.24
C HIS A 277 10.65 -5.15 20.15
N MET A 278 9.67 -4.41 19.63
CA MET A 278 8.53 -3.96 20.43
C MET A 278 7.78 -5.13 21.06
N LEU A 279 7.60 -6.22 20.30
CA LEU A 279 7.03 -7.47 20.77
C LEU A 279 7.93 -8.17 21.80
N SER A 280 9.22 -8.38 21.48
CA SER A 280 10.15 -9.18 22.31
C SER A 280 10.46 -8.51 23.65
N HIS A 281 10.51 -7.19 23.68
CA HIS A 281 10.76 -6.40 24.90
C HIS A 281 9.47 -6.03 25.64
N ASN A 282 8.30 -6.53 25.20
CA ASN A 282 7.00 -6.25 25.80
C ASN A 282 6.73 -4.75 25.96
N LEU A 283 7.02 -3.96 24.92
CA LEU A 283 6.79 -2.53 24.98
C LEU A 283 5.29 -2.24 25.01
N LYS A 284 4.88 -1.38 25.94
CA LYS A 284 3.52 -0.85 25.99
C LYS A 284 3.28 0.03 24.76
N LEU A 285 2.24 -0.28 24.00
CA LEU A 285 1.87 0.48 22.81
C LEU A 285 0.74 1.48 23.09
N GLN A 286 0.69 2.56 22.31
CA GLN A 286 -0.33 3.60 22.41
C GLN A 286 -0.73 4.12 21.03
N LEU A 287 -1.99 4.58 20.93
CA LEU A 287 -2.52 5.26 19.74
C LEU A 287 -2.18 6.74 19.77
N PHE A 288 -1.54 7.22 18.71
CA PHE A 288 -1.22 8.63 18.50
C PHE A 288 -1.99 9.17 17.29
N SER A 289 -2.74 10.25 17.47
CA SER A 289 -3.52 10.86 16.39
C SER A 289 -2.61 11.38 15.28
N LEU A 290 -2.88 10.99 14.04
CA LEU A 290 -2.22 11.53 12.84
C LEU A 290 -2.94 12.75 12.26
N LYS A 291 -4.17 13.03 12.73
CA LYS A 291 -4.88 14.26 12.38
C LYS A 291 -4.15 15.45 13.01
N GLN A 292 -3.74 16.40 12.17
CA GLN A 292 -3.33 17.71 12.66
C GLN A 292 -4.54 18.35 13.36
N LYS A 293 -4.33 18.91 14.55
CA LYS A 293 -5.35 19.73 15.22
C LYS A 293 -5.62 20.95 14.32
N GLY A 294 -6.60 20.84 13.44
CA GLY A 294 -7.18 22.00 12.78
C GLY A 294 -7.76 22.91 13.86
N SER A 295 -7.42 24.20 13.77
CA SER A 295 -8.11 25.33 14.39
C SER A 295 -9.53 24.98 14.81
N VAL A 296 -9.78 24.96 16.12
CA VAL A 296 -11.13 24.96 16.67
C VAL A 296 -11.77 26.25 16.19
N ASN A 297 -12.57 26.20 15.13
CA ASN A 297 -13.61 27.20 14.94
C ASN A 297 -14.52 27.08 16.16
N GLY A 298 -14.37 28.02 17.07
CA GLY A 298 -15.21 28.13 18.25
C GLY A 298 -16.65 28.31 17.81
N CYS A 299 -17.44 27.24 17.89
CA CYS A 299 -18.86 27.35 18.15
C CYS A 299 -19.02 27.26 19.68
N TYR A 300 -18.95 28.43 20.31
CA TYR A 300 -19.71 28.68 21.53
C TYR A 300 -21.19 28.73 21.14
N ALA A 301 -21.97 27.80 21.67
CA ALA A 301 -23.42 27.84 21.86
C ALA A 301 -23.82 26.44 22.40
N ASP A 302 -24.50 26.24 23.52
CA ASP A 302 -25.14 27.15 24.45
C ASP A 302 -25.21 26.48 25.82
N GLN A 303 -25.22 27.31 26.86
CA GLN A 303 -25.72 26.95 28.18
C GLN A 303 -27.24 26.74 28.08
N ILE A 304 -27.72 25.60 28.58
CA ILE A 304 -28.83 25.39 29.54
C ILE A 304 -28.90 23.88 29.81
#